data_AF-A0A4Q5HJD5-F1
#
_entry.id   AF-A0A4Q5HJD5-F1
#
_cell.length_a   1.000
_cell.length_b   1.000
_cell.length_c   1.000
_cell.angle_alpha   90.00
_cell.angle_beta   90.00
_cell.angle_gamma   90.00
#
_symmetry.space_group_name_H-M   'P 1'
#
loop_
_entity.id
_entity.type
_entity.pdbx_description
1 polymer ?
#
loop_
_entity_poly.entity_id
_entity_poly.type
_entity_poly.pdbx_seq_one_letter_code
_entity_poly.pdbx_strand_id
1 'polypeptide(L)'
;AKLTRQYKFDEHQLPWKDLNALGLDKETLFNNHCMGELLKGRITSTALPISKEINGEKKDLGEACFMCVKGADGKVELKTLTRLDKPQYDLPVYKGVFTDEEKDKLAETGTLGGIKEMKDTLTGNVCKCYVSFHESTNRIITMPVDAIKIPDYIYGKRLDDKQKQILASGGEVPINDIQRKNDTMLSGVAYVDPTIRDIAFKQSDKQLKVSDTILGAKITPEQKKILENHGMVFIENMRNPKTRQLFSDDVRFSNKSNNLLIGRNAREYKPAVAPPKNDRKQETKQTARHVVSPRPQARKNSLSFS
;
A
#
# COMPACT_ATOMS: atom_id res chain seq x y z
N ALA A 1 -5.86 22.06 0.20
CA ALA A 1 -7.07 21.28 -0.13
C ALA A 1 -6.91 19.87 0.42
N LYS A 2 -7.84 19.40 1.27
CA LYS A 2 -7.92 17.97 1.59
C LYS A 2 -8.22 17.23 0.29
N LEU A 3 -7.53 16.13 -0.01
CA LEU A 3 -8.14 15.06 -0.79
C LEU A 3 -9.36 14.59 0.02
N THR A 4 -10.48 15.27 -0.14
CA THR A 4 -11.77 14.82 0.36
C THR A 4 -12.08 13.61 -0.50
N ARG A 5 -11.80 12.41 0.02
CA ARG A 5 -12.16 11.14 -0.62
C ARG A 5 -13.68 11.04 -0.61
N GLN A 6 -14.31 11.75 -1.55
CA GLN A 6 -15.75 11.85 -1.70
C GLN A 6 -16.27 10.46 -2.09
N TYR A 7 -17.40 10.07 -1.50
CA TYR A 7 -18.10 8.88 -1.94
C TYR A 7 -18.54 9.08 -3.40
N LYS A 8 -18.28 8.07 -4.24
CA LYS A 8 -18.71 8.04 -5.64
C LYS A 8 -20.15 7.56 -5.80
N PHE A 9 -20.63 6.79 -4.81
CA PHE A 9 -21.96 6.22 -4.79
C PHE A 9 -22.59 6.46 -3.43
N ASP A 10 -23.91 6.60 -3.43
CA ASP A 10 -24.72 6.55 -2.22
C ASP A 10 -25.10 5.11 -1.88
N GLU A 11 -25.38 4.83 -0.61
CA GLU A 11 -25.72 3.47 -0.14
C GLU A 11 -26.93 2.88 -0.89
N HIS A 12 -27.94 3.71 -1.17
CA HIS A 12 -29.16 3.28 -1.88
C HIS A 12 -28.92 2.96 -3.36
N GLN A 13 -27.79 3.39 -3.92
CA GLN A 13 -27.39 3.07 -5.29
C GLN A 13 -26.63 1.74 -5.38
N LEU A 14 -26.17 1.19 -4.25
CA LEU A 14 -25.42 -0.05 -4.27
C LEU A 14 -26.29 -1.20 -4.82
N PRO A 15 -25.69 -2.14 -5.57
CA PRO A 15 -26.38 -3.28 -6.17
C PRO A 15 -26.70 -4.34 -5.11
N TRP A 16 -27.55 -4.00 -4.14
CA TRP A 16 -27.91 -4.85 -3.00
C TRP A 16 -28.49 -6.19 -3.42
N LYS A 17 -29.22 -6.24 -4.54
CA LYS A 17 -29.73 -7.50 -5.09
C LYS A 17 -28.58 -8.47 -5.41
N ASP A 18 -27.51 -7.99 -6.05
CA ASP A 18 -26.38 -8.84 -6.44
C ASP A 18 -25.50 -9.20 -5.24
N LEU A 19 -25.31 -8.26 -4.31
CA LEU A 19 -24.60 -8.51 -3.04
C LEU A 19 -25.33 -9.58 -2.21
N ASN A 20 -26.64 -9.43 -2.00
CA ASN A 20 -27.46 -10.38 -1.25
C ASN A 20 -27.49 -11.76 -1.93
N ALA A 21 -27.53 -11.81 -3.26
CA ALA A 21 -27.46 -13.05 -4.03
C ALA A 21 -26.12 -13.81 -3.84
N LEU A 22 -25.07 -13.14 -3.37
CA LEU A 22 -23.79 -13.72 -2.98
C LEU A 22 -23.67 -13.99 -1.48
N GLY A 23 -24.75 -13.77 -0.72
CA GLY A 23 -24.80 -13.95 0.73
C GLY A 23 -24.18 -12.79 1.53
N LEU A 24 -24.06 -11.60 0.93
CA LEU A 24 -23.48 -10.42 1.57
C LEU A 24 -24.56 -9.40 1.90
N ASP A 25 -24.65 -9.04 3.17
CA ASP A 25 -25.53 -7.98 3.66
C ASP A 25 -24.74 -6.75 4.12
N LYS A 26 -25.49 -5.73 4.54
CA LYS A 26 -24.94 -4.47 5.03
C LYS A 26 -24.00 -4.69 6.22
N GLU A 27 -24.42 -5.50 7.19
CA GLU A 27 -23.64 -5.76 8.40
C GLU A 27 -22.31 -6.42 8.09
N THR A 28 -22.31 -7.44 7.21
CA THR A 28 -21.10 -8.11 6.72
C THR A 28 -20.14 -7.11 6.09
N LEU A 29 -20.62 -6.22 5.23
CA LEU A 29 -19.78 -5.21 4.58
C LEU A 29 -19.22 -4.17 5.56
N PHE A 30 -19.95 -3.81 6.61
CA PHE A 30 -19.45 -2.88 7.63
C PHE A 30 -18.41 -3.52 8.55
N ASN A 31 -18.71 -4.72 9.07
CA ASN A 31 -17.84 -5.44 10.00
C ASN A 31 -16.49 -5.79 9.37
N ASN A 32 -16.44 -5.94 8.04
CA ASN A 32 -15.21 -6.22 7.30
C ASN A 32 -14.58 -4.98 6.62
N HIS A 33 -15.04 -3.77 6.95
CA HIS A 33 -14.55 -2.50 6.40
C HIS A 33 -14.73 -2.28 4.88
N CYS A 34 -15.48 -3.15 4.20
CA CYS A 34 -15.71 -3.11 2.76
C CYS A 34 -16.69 -2.01 2.32
N MET A 35 -17.66 -1.64 3.15
CA MET A 35 -18.69 -0.65 2.78
C MET A 35 -18.10 0.68 2.32
N GLY A 36 -17.14 1.22 3.07
CA GLY A 36 -16.51 2.50 2.76
C GLY A 36 -15.64 2.47 1.49
N GLU A 37 -15.22 1.29 1.05
CA GLU A 37 -14.47 1.07 -0.19
C GLU A 37 -15.41 0.99 -1.39
N LEU A 38 -16.50 0.23 -1.26
CA LEU A 38 -17.55 0.14 -2.25
C LEU A 38 -18.16 1.51 -2.58
N LEU A 39 -18.53 2.30 -1.57
CA LEU A 39 -19.06 3.65 -1.76
C LEU A 39 -18.06 4.60 -2.46
N LYS A 40 -16.75 4.32 -2.38
CA LYS A 40 -15.70 5.08 -3.07
C LYS A 40 -15.37 4.51 -4.46
N GLY A 41 -16.01 3.42 -4.87
CA GLY A 41 -15.72 2.69 -6.10
C GLY A 41 -14.32 2.09 -6.12
N ARG A 42 -13.87 1.57 -4.98
CA ARG A 42 -12.59 0.85 -4.82
C ARG A 42 -12.85 -0.64 -4.78
N ILE A 43 -11.83 -1.41 -5.11
CA ILE A 43 -11.82 -2.84 -4.82
C ILE A 43 -11.72 -3.01 -3.31
N THR A 44 -12.53 -3.89 -2.74
CA THR A 44 -12.48 -4.18 -1.30
C THR A 44 -11.16 -4.84 -0.93
N SER A 45 -10.51 -4.38 0.14
CA SER A 45 -9.23 -4.96 0.57
C SER A 45 -9.37 -6.36 1.16
N THR A 46 -10.55 -6.68 1.70
CA THR A 46 -10.85 -7.96 2.33
C THR A 46 -11.64 -8.83 1.35
N ALA A 47 -11.17 -10.06 1.14
CA ALA A 47 -11.94 -11.07 0.43
C ALA A 47 -12.98 -11.66 1.39
N LEU A 48 -14.25 -11.66 0.98
CA LEU A 48 -15.35 -12.16 1.80
C LEU A 48 -15.81 -13.52 1.28
N PRO A 49 -16.20 -14.45 2.17
CA PRO A 49 -16.82 -15.68 1.75
C PRO A 49 -18.12 -15.37 1.01
N ILE A 50 -18.30 -15.98 -0.16
CA ILE A 50 -19.50 -15.86 -0.99
C ILE A 50 -20.17 -17.20 -1.15
N SER A 51 -21.49 -17.15 -1.28
CA SER A 51 -22.31 -18.34 -1.45
C SER A 51 -23.49 -18.04 -2.34
N LYS A 52 -24.07 -19.07 -2.94
CA LYS A 52 -25.27 -18.93 -3.77
C LYS A 52 -26.26 -20.04 -3.45
N GLU A 53 -27.52 -19.66 -3.36
CA GLU A 53 -28.60 -20.63 -3.23
C GLU A 53 -28.85 -21.32 -4.57
N ILE A 54 -28.72 -22.64 -4.59
CA ILE A 54 -28.97 -23.49 -5.75
C ILE A 54 -29.86 -24.64 -5.30
N ASN A 55 -31.08 -24.70 -5.83
CA ASN A 55 -32.09 -25.71 -5.49
C ASN A 55 -32.44 -25.74 -3.98
N GLY A 56 -32.48 -24.59 -3.31
CA GLY A 56 -32.77 -24.48 -1.88
C GLY A 56 -31.59 -24.79 -0.96
N GLU A 57 -30.43 -25.15 -1.52
CA GLU A 57 -29.19 -25.36 -0.77
C GLU A 57 -28.22 -24.20 -0.96
N LYS A 58 -27.65 -23.72 0.15
CA LYS A 58 -26.59 -22.70 0.12
C LYS A 58 -25.26 -23.35 -0.26
N LYS A 59 -24.80 -23.09 -1.48
CA LYS A 59 -23.49 -23.57 -1.96
C LYS A 59 -22.41 -22.53 -1.72
N ASP A 60 -21.31 -22.97 -1.13
CA ASP A 60 -20.09 -22.17 -0.99
C ASP A 60 -19.44 -21.95 -2.36
N LEU A 61 -19.02 -20.71 -2.61
CA LEU A 61 -18.35 -20.27 -3.85
C LEU A 61 -16.94 -19.74 -3.58
N GLY A 62 -16.42 -19.91 -2.36
CA GLY A 62 -15.10 -19.44 -1.95
C GLY A 62 -15.11 -17.97 -1.55
N GLU A 63 -13.99 -17.28 -1.75
CA GLU A 63 -13.82 -15.88 -1.34
C GLU A 63 -13.75 -14.93 -2.54
N ALA A 64 -14.28 -13.72 -2.39
CA ALA A 64 -14.20 -12.69 -3.41
C ALA A 64 -14.06 -11.27 -2.83
N CYS A 65 -13.41 -10.39 -3.59
CA CYS A 65 -13.47 -8.95 -3.39
C CYS A 65 -14.43 -8.31 -4.39
N PHE A 66 -14.84 -7.07 -4.10
CA PHE A 66 -15.89 -6.40 -4.83
C PHE A 66 -15.51 -4.99 -5.21
N MET A 67 -16.09 -4.49 -6.30
CA MET A 67 -16.03 -3.08 -6.65
C MET A 67 -17.35 -2.65 -7.27
N CYS A 68 -17.82 -1.47 -6.90
CA CYS A 68 -18.92 -0.81 -7.58
C CYS A 68 -18.38 0.04 -8.74
N VAL A 69 -18.98 -0.12 -9.92
CA VAL A 69 -18.67 0.69 -11.11
C VAL A 69 -19.94 1.26 -11.71
N LYS A 70 -19.85 2.39 -12.40
CA LYS A 70 -20.98 2.94 -13.14
C LYS A 70 -21.06 2.26 -14.50
N GLY A 71 -22.15 1.56 -14.77
CA GLY A 71 -22.45 0.94 -16.05
C GLY A 71 -22.75 1.98 -17.13
N ALA A 72 -22.85 1.51 -18.38
CA ALA A 72 -23.12 2.37 -19.53
C ALA A 72 -24.50 3.05 -19.46
N ASP A 73 -25.47 2.42 -18.78
CA ASP A 73 -26.81 2.96 -18.52
C ASP A 73 -26.85 3.92 -17.31
N GLY A 74 -25.70 4.17 -16.68
CA GLY A 74 -25.57 5.02 -15.52
C GLY A 74 -25.92 4.35 -14.19
N LYS A 75 -26.35 3.08 -14.17
CA LYS A 75 -26.60 2.33 -12.93
C LYS A 75 -25.30 1.83 -12.33
N VAL A 76 -25.33 1.53 -11.03
CA VAL A 76 -24.17 0.95 -10.34
C VAL A 76 -24.20 -0.56 -10.53
N GLU A 77 -23.12 -1.11 -11.07
CA GLU A 77 -22.89 -2.55 -11.25
C GLU A 77 -21.89 -3.06 -10.22
N LEU A 78 -22.09 -4.29 -9.76
CA LEU A 78 -21.12 -5.02 -8.95
C LEU A 78 -20.13 -5.75 -9.85
N LYS A 79 -18.83 -5.49 -9.67
CA LYS A 79 -17.77 -6.36 -10.18
C LYS A 79 -17.29 -7.27 -9.06
N THR A 80 -17.35 -8.58 -9.31
CA THR A 80 -16.93 -9.62 -8.38
C THR A 80 -15.60 -10.19 -8.82
N LEU A 81 -14.61 -10.13 -7.93
CA LEU A 81 -13.25 -10.62 -8.13
C LEU A 81 -13.05 -11.84 -7.24
N THR A 82 -13.39 -13.03 -7.75
CA THR A 82 -13.13 -14.27 -7.03
C THR A 82 -11.63 -14.48 -6.84
N ARG A 83 -11.23 -14.98 -5.68
CA ARG A 83 -9.84 -15.29 -5.38
C ARG A 83 -9.34 -16.42 -6.28
N LEU A 84 -8.15 -16.25 -6.86
CA LEU A 84 -7.47 -17.30 -7.62
C LEU A 84 -6.53 -18.08 -6.69
N ASP A 85 -6.32 -19.37 -7.00
CA ASP A 85 -5.40 -20.22 -6.22
C ASP A 85 -3.93 -19.80 -6.35
N LYS A 86 -3.58 -19.17 -7.47
CA LYS A 86 -2.24 -18.69 -7.79
C LYS A 86 -2.29 -17.26 -8.33
N PRO A 87 -1.20 -16.49 -8.19
CA PRO A 87 -1.09 -15.17 -8.80
C PRO A 87 -1.45 -15.20 -10.30
N GLN A 88 -2.27 -14.26 -10.74
CA GLN A 88 -2.79 -14.23 -12.10
C GLN A 88 -1.67 -14.11 -13.15
N TYR A 89 -0.57 -13.42 -12.83
CA TYR A 89 0.60 -13.28 -13.70
C TYR A 89 1.39 -14.60 -13.90
N ASP A 90 1.08 -15.66 -13.14
CA ASP A 90 1.65 -17.00 -13.30
C ASP A 90 0.75 -17.94 -14.12
N LEU A 91 -0.44 -17.49 -14.50
CA LEU A 91 -1.32 -18.29 -15.35
C LEU A 91 -0.76 -18.37 -16.78
N PRO A 92 -1.02 -19.47 -17.51
CA PRO A 92 -0.49 -19.69 -18.86
C PRO A 92 -0.76 -18.54 -19.85
N VAL A 93 -1.91 -17.87 -19.72
CA VAL A 93 -2.30 -16.73 -20.57
C VAL A 93 -1.43 -15.47 -20.36
N TYR A 94 -0.70 -15.39 -19.24
CA TYR A 94 0.24 -14.31 -18.94
C TYR A 94 1.71 -14.68 -19.22
N LYS A 95 1.97 -15.84 -19.83
CA LYS A 95 3.32 -16.25 -20.18
C LYS A 95 3.96 -15.24 -21.14
N GLY A 96 5.10 -14.68 -20.75
CA GLY A 96 5.82 -13.67 -21.53
C GLY A 96 5.21 -12.27 -21.47
N VAL A 97 4.11 -12.07 -20.73
CA VAL A 97 3.51 -10.74 -20.52
C VAL A 97 4.33 -9.95 -19.52
N PHE A 98 4.75 -10.58 -18.41
CA PHE A 98 5.58 -9.96 -17.39
C PHE A 98 6.97 -10.59 -17.36
N THR A 99 8.00 -9.76 -17.19
CA THR A 99 9.36 -10.24 -16.86
C THR A 99 9.41 -10.70 -15.39
N ASP A 100 10.45 -11.44 -15.02
CA ASP A 100 10.60 -11.91 -13.64
C ASP A 100 10.77 -10.73 -12.67
N GLU A 101 11.49 -9.67 -13.06
CA GLU A 101 11.66 -8.45 -12.25
C GLU A 101 10.34 -7.69 -12.07
N GLU A 102 9.49 -7.67 -13.10
CA GLU A 102 8.15 -7.06 -13.00
C GLU A 102 7.24 -7.86 -12.05
N LYS A 103 7.32 -9.20 -12.08
CA LYS A 103 6.59 -10.06 -11.16
C LYS A 103 7.06 -9.87 -9.72
N ASP A 104 8.37 -9.82 -9.50
CA ASP A 104 8.95 -9.56 -8.18
C ASP A 104 8.48 -8.20 -7.66
N LYS A 105 8.50 -7.16 -8.50
CA LYS A 105 8.01 -5.83 -8.12
C LYS A 105 6.52 -5.82 -7.79
N LEU A 106 5.70 -6.50 -8.58
CA LEU A 106 4.26 -6.65 -8.32
C LEU A 106 4.00 -7.39 -7.00
N ALA A 107 4.76 -8.45 -6.71
CA ALA A 107 4.66 -9.22 -5.47
C ALA A 107 5.11 -8.42 -4.25
N GLU A 108 6.22 -7.65 -4.36
CA GLU A 108 6.80 -6.90 -3.24
C GLU A 108 6.06 -5.59 -2.94
N THR A 109 5.65 -4.87 -3.99
CA THR A 109 5.14 -3.49 -3.84
C THR A 109 3.64 -3.39 -4.12
N GLY A 110 3.04 -4.41 -4.71
CA GLY A 110 1.64 -4.41 -5.15
C GLY A 110 1.41 -3.63 -6.45
N THR A 111 2.44 -2.97 -7.02
CA THR A 111 2.31 -2.20 -8.27
C THR A 111 3.49 -2.45 -9.20
N LEU A 112 3.27 -2.26 -10.51
CA LEU A 112 4.36 -2.32 -11.49
C LEU A 112 5.29 -1.09 -11.40
N GLY A 113 4.84 0.00 -10.77
CA GLY A 113 5.55 1.28 -10.70
C GLY A 113 5.95 1.81 -12.09
N GLY A 114 5.05 1.66 -13.06
CA GLY A 114 5.23 1.96 -14.48
C GLY A 114 3.92 1.78 -15.24
N ILE A 115 3.94 2.03 -16.55
CA ILE A 115 2.80 1.80 -17.46
C ILE A 115 3.12 0.67 -18.43
N LYS A 116 2.10 -0.12 -18.78
CA LYS A 116 2.22 -1.25 -19.70
C LYS A 116 0.99 -1.34 -20.60
N GLU A 117 1.17 -1.73 -21.85
CA GLU A 117 0.04 -2.02 -22.74
C GLU A 117 -0.62 -3.32 -22.28
N MET A 118 -1.87 -3.21 -21.82
CA MET A 118 -2.61 -4.30 -21.21
C MET A 118 -4.09 -4.17 -21.56
N LYS A 119 -4.83 -5.26 -21.40
CA LYS A 119 -6.29 -5.23 -21.38
C LYS A 119 -6.75 -4.53 -20.09
N ASP A 120 -7.57 -3.50 -20.20
CA ASP A 120 -8.23 -2.88 -19.06
C ASP A 120 -9.19 -3.89 -18.40
N THR A 121 -9.05 -4.09 -17.09
CA THR A 121 -9.86 -5.03 -16.32
C THR A 121 -11.34 -4.68 -16.27
N LEU A 122 -11.72 -3.42 -16.55
CA LEU A 122 -13.12 -3.01 -16.56
C LEU A 122 -13.75 -3.04 -17.95
N THR A 123 -13.11 -2.41 -18.92
CA THR A 123 -13.67 -2.29 -20.28
C THR A 123 -13.27 -3.44 -21.19
N GLY A 124 -12.17 -4.13 -20.90
CA GLY A 124 -11.60 -5.13 -21.79
C GLY A 124 -10.88 -4.57 -23.01
N ASN A 125 -10.71 -3.25 -23.11
CA ASN A 125 -9.98 -2.63 -24.22
C ASN A 125 -8.47 -2.72 -23.98
N VAL A 126 -7.70 -2.93 -25.04
CA VAL A 126 -6.24 -2.87 -24.97
C VAL A 126 -5.81 -1.39 -24.99
N CYS A 127 -5.08 -0.97 -23.95
CA CYS A 127 -4.59 0.40 -23.82
C CYS A 127 -3.37 0.45 -22.88
N LYS A 128 -2.72 1.60 -22.80
CA LYS A 128 -1.68 1.84 -21.78
C LYS A 128 -2.34 1.93 -20.41
N CYS A 129 -1.93 1.04 -19.51
CA CYS A 129 -2.48 0.92 -18.18
C CYS A 129 -1.41 1.09 -17.11
N TYR A 130 -1.80 1.66 -15.98
CA TYR A 130 -1.18 1.35 -14.70
C TYR A 130 -1.56 -0.07 -14.29
N VAL A 131 -0.65 -0.79 -13.64
CA VAL A 131 -0.83 -2.21 -13.28
C VAL A 131 -0.53 -2.43 -11.81
N SER A 132 -1.45 -3.10 -11.11
CA SER A 132 -1.31 -3.54 -9.73
C SER A 132 -1.56 -5.03 -9.59
N PHE A 133 -1.00 -5.63 -8.55
CA PHE A 133 -1.35 -6.95 -8.07
C PHE A 133 -2.19 -6.82 -6.81
N HIS A 134 -3.42 -7.32 -6.86
CA HIS A 134 -4.35 -7.31 -5.75
C HIS A 134 -4.28 -8.64 -4.99
N GLU A 135 -3.42 -8.65 -3.97
CA GLU A 135 -3.02 -9.80 -3.16
C GLU A 135 -4.23 -10.62 -2.66
N SER A 136 -5.24 -9.96 -2.08
CA SER A 136 -6.43 -10.63 -1.53
C SER A 136 -7.19 -11.49 -2.53
N THR A 137 -7.04 -11.22 -3.83
CA THR A 137 -7.68 -11.99 -4.91
C THR A 137 -6.70 -12.72 -5.81
N ASN A 138 -5.38 -12.54 -5.62
CA ASN A 138 -4.34 -13.00 -6.54
C ASN A 138 -4.52 -12.49 -7.99
N ARG A 139 -5.10 -11.30 -8.19
CA ARG A 139 -5.43 -10.77 -9.54
C ARG A 139 -4.57 -9.60 -9.95
N ILE A 140 -4.31 -9.51 -11.25
CA ILE A 140 -3.81 -8.30 -11.89
C ILE A 140 -4.98 -7.34 -12.07
N ILE A 141 -4.81 -6.11 -11.59
CA ILE A 141 -5.75 -5.01 -11.76
C ILE A 141 -5.09 -3.97 -12.66
N THR A 142 -5.83 -3.53 -13.68
CA THR A 142 -5.34 -2.52 -14.61
C THR A 142 -6.26 -1.29 -14.58
N MET A 143 -5.67 -0.13 -14.81
CA MET A 143 -6.39 1.13 -14.94
C MET A 143 -5.79 1.91 -16.13
N PRO A 144 -6.60 2.32 -17.12
CA PRO A 144 -6.14 3.16 -18.21
C PRO A 144 -5.49 4.45 -17.71
N VAL A 145 -4.43 4.90 -18.39
CA VAL A 145 -3.68 6.10 -17.96
C VAL A 145 -4.51 7.38 -17.99
N ASP A 146 -5.50 7.46 -18.88
CA ASP A 146 -6.42 8.59 -19.04
C ASP A 146 -7.58 8.58 -18.03
N ALA A 147 -7.76 7.50 -17.28
CA ALA A 147 -8.80 7.38 -16.26
C ALA A 147 -8.49 8.20 -14.98
N ILE A 148 -7.29 8.77 -14.86
CA ILE A 148 -6.88 9.60 -13.73
C ILE A 148 -6.20 10.88 -14.19
N LYS A 149 -6.57 12.00 -13.56
CA LYS A 149 -5.86 13.27 -13.70
C LYS A 149 -4.89 13.42 -12.53
N ILE A 150 -3.60 13.59 -12.83
CA ILE A 150 -2.59 13.88 -11.80
C ILE A 150 -2.89 15.27 -11.20
N PRO A 151 -3.09 15.37 -9.87
CA PRO A 151 -3.45 16.62 -9.22
C PRO A 151 -2.25 17.56 -9.08
N ASP A 152 -2.52 18.86 -8.93
CA ASP A 152 -1.47 19.84 -8.64
C ASP A 152 -0.94 19.74 -7.20
N TYR A 153 -1.72 19.13 -6.30
CA TYR A 153 -1.38 19.02 -4.89
C TYR A 153 -1.68 17.63 -4.34
N ILE A 154 -0.75 17.09 -3.55
CA ILE A 154 -0.94 15.88 -2.75
C ILE A 154 -0.68 16.25 -1.29
N TYR A 155 -1.67 16.00 -0.42
CA TYR A 155 -1.62 16.41 1.00
C TYR A 155 -1.19 17.87 1.25
N GLY A 156 -1.60 18.78 0.37
CA GLY A 156 -1.27 20.21 0.46
C GLY A 156 0.12 20.58 -0.04
N LYS A 157 0.95 19.62 -0.46
CA LYS A 157 2.22 19.85 -1.14
C LYS A 157 1.99 20.00 -2.64
N ARG A 158 2.50 21.10 -3.23
CA ARG A 158 2.42 21.34 -4.66
C ARG A 158 3.39 20.40 -5.37
N LEU A 159 2.93 19.78 -6.46
CA LEU A 159 3.79 18.99 -7.34
C LEU A 159 4.39 19.88 -8.43
N ASP A 160 5.69 19.73 -8.66
CA ASP A 160 6.34 20.28 -9.85
C ASP A 160 6.05 19.42 -11.10
N ASP A 161 6.42 19.93 -12.28
CA ASP A 161 6.12 19.26 -13.55
C ASP A 161 6.85 17.92 -13.68
N LYS A 162 8.05 17.79 -13.11
CA LYS A 162 8.82 16.54 -13.11
C LYS A 162 8.13 15.49 -12.24
N GLN A 163 7.66 15.87 -11.05
CA GLN A 163 6.90 15.00 -10.16
C GLN A 163 5.59 14.55 -10.80
N LYS A 164 4.88 15.47 -11.46
CA LYS A 164 3.67 15.11 -12.21
C LYS A 164 3.95 14.13 -13.33
N GLN A 165 5.02 14.32 -14.09
CA GLN A 165 5.45 13.39 -15.14
C GLN A 165 5.79 12.01 -14.58
N ILE A 166 6.49 11.95 -13.44
CA ILE A 166 6.82 10.67 -12.77
C ILE A 166 5.55 9.92 -12.37
N LEU A 167 4.56 10.59 -11.75
CA LEU A 167 3.29 9.94 -11.41
C LEU A 167 2.51 9.52 -12.67
N ALA A 168 2.50 10.38 -13.69
CA ALA A 168 1.83 10.07 -14.96
C ALA A 168 2.44 8.84 -15.65
N SER A 169 3.75 8.60 -15.51
CA SER A 169 4.41 7.39 -16.02
C SER A 169 4.28 6.18 -15.09
N GLY A 170 3.57 6.30 -13.97
CA GLY A 170 3.34 5.23 -12.99
C GLY A 170 4.44 5.10 -11.93
N GLY A 171 5.42 6.00 -11.92
CA GLY A 171 6.49 6.02 -10.92
C GLY A 171 6.02 6.59 -9.58
N GLU A 172 6.91 6.51 -8.59
CA GLU A 172 6.66 7.01 -7.25
C GLU A 172 7.27 8.40 -7.05
N VAL A 173 6.55 9.28 -6.35
CA VAL A 173 7.04 10.62 -5.98
C VAL A 173 7.14 10.74 -4.47
N PRO A 174 8.31 11.09 -3.93
CA PRO A 174 8.44 11.44 -2.52
C PRO A 174 7.59 12.67 -2.18
N ILE A 175 6.72 12.53 -1.19
CA ILE A 175 5.97 13.63 -0.60
C ILE A 175 6.40 13.76 0.85
N ASN A 176 7.12 14.85 1.14
CA ASN A 176 7.72 15.10 2.43
C ASN A 176 6.97 16.18 3.20
N ASP A 177 7.18 16.22 4.51
CA ASP A 177 6.75 17.30 5.41
C ASP A 177 5.21 17.51 5.41
N ILE A 178 4.44 16.43 5.27
CA ILE A 178 2.97 16.44 5.31
C ILE A 178 2.52 16.77 6.73
N GLN A 179 1.91 17.93 6.91
CA GLN A 179 1.39 18.35 8.20
C GLN A 179 0.02 17.73 8.49
N ARG A 180 -0.09 16.91 9.53
CA ARG A 180 -1.36 16.41 10.06
C ARG A 180 -2.00 17.43 11.01
N LYS A 181 -3.31 17.24 11.26
CA LYS A 181 -4.11 18.10 12.17
C LYS A 181 -3.59 18.14 13.60
N ASN A 182 -2.93 17.08 14.06
CA ASN A 182 -2.30 16.96 15.37
C ASN A 182 -0.83 17.43 15.36
N ASP A 183 -0.47 18.31 14.41
CA ASP A 183 0.87 18.90 14.23
C ASP A 183 2.01 17.89 14.00
N THR A 184 1.67 16.64 13.64
CA THR A 184 2.64 15.61 13.27
C THR A 184 3.05 15.75 11.80
N MET A 185 4.36 15.68 11.50
CA MET A 185 4.87 15.67 10.12
C MET A 185 5.09 14.26 9.63
N LEU A 186 4.71 14.00 8.38
CA LEU A 186 4.93 12.72 7.72
C LEU A 186 5.62 12.88 6.37
N SER A 187 6.41 11.86 6.04
CA SER A 187 7.01 11.71 4.72
C SER A 187 6.74 10.31 4.20
N GLY A 188 6.68 10.19 2.88
CA GLY A 188 6.39 8.93 2.23
C GLY A 188 6.43 9.07 0.72
N VAL A 189 5.88 8.08 0.03
CA VAL A 189 5.83 8.04 -1.42
C VAL A 189 4.38 8.03 -1.87
N ALA A 190 4.06 8.88 -2.84
CA ALA A 190 2.80 8.85 -3.57
C ALA A 190 2.99 8.11 -4.89
N TYR A 191 1.98 7.35 -5.28
CA TYR A 191 1.98 6.56 -6.52
C TYR A 191 0.54 6.33 -6.99
N VAL A 192 0.35 6.02 -8.27
CA VAL A 192 -0.96 5.69 -8.83
C VAL A 192 -1.28 4.24 -8.51
N ASP A 193 -2.45 3.98 -7.92
CA ASP A 193 -2.88 2.64 -7.53
C ASP A 193 -4.22 2.26 -8.20
N PRO A 194 -4.17 1.39 -9.24
CA PRO A 194 -5.34 0.81 -9.88
C PRO A 194 -6.40 0.21 -8.96
N THR A 195 -6.04 -0.33 -7.78
CA THR A 195 -6.99 -1.00 -6.89
C THR A 195 -7.96 -0.03 -6.22
N ILE A 196 -7.48 1.18 -5.90
CA ILE A 196 -8.29 2.28 -5.37
C ILE A 196 -8.67 3.31 -6.44
N ARG A 197 -8.17 3.12 -7.68
CA ARG A 197 -8.35 3.99 -8.85
C ARG A 197 -8.04 5.46 -8.55
N ASP A 198 -6.98 5.69 -7.80
CA ASP A 198 -6.59 6.99 -7.25
C ASP A 198 -5.09 7.00 -6.93
N ILE A 199 -4.57 8.13 -6.47
CA ILE A 199 -3.22 8.24 -5.93
C ILE A 199 -3.21 7.72 -4.49
N ALA A 200 -2.43 6.66 -4.28
CA ALA A 200 -2.10 6.14 -2.98
C ALA A 200 -0.91 6.88 -2.36
N PHE A 201 -0.76 6.75 -1.05
CA PHE A 201 0.39 7.24 -0.31
C PHE A 201 0.81 6.20 0.71
N LYS A 202 2.06 5.76 0.62
CA LYS A 202 2.68 4.86 1.57
C LYS A 202 3.67 5.67 2.40
N GLN A 203 3.43 5.71 3.70
CA GLN A 203 4.37 6.33 4.64
C GLN A 203 5.72 5.60 4.57
N SER A 204 6.83 6.34 4.57
CA SER A 204 8.15 5.72 4.50
C SER A 204 8.58 5.21 5.87
N ASP A 205 8.89 3.92 5.95
CA ASP A 205 9.68 3.31 7.04
C ASP A 205 11.20 3.35 6.76
N LYS A 206 11.59 3.72 5.52
CA LYS A 206 12.97 3.81 5.06
C LYS A 206 13.52 5.24 5.25
N GLN A 207 14.84 5.32 5.38
CA GLN A 207 15.69 6.50 5.62
C GLN A 207 15.01 7.83 5.28
N LEU A 208 14.82 8.66 6.31
CA LEU A 208 14.20 9.97 6.21
C LEU A 208 14.87 10.76 5.08
N LYS A 209 14.06 11.22 4.12
CA LYS A 209 14.47 12.19 3.10
C LYS A 209 13.83 13.53 3.43
N VAL A 210 14.64 14.57 3.50
CA VAL A 210 14.20 15.91 3.89
C VAL A 210 14.08 16.77 2.63
N SER A 211 13.10 17.65 2.55
CA SER A 211 13.01 18.57 1.41
C SER A 211 14.04 19.70 1.53
N ASP A 212 14.26 20.47 0.47
CA ASP A 212 15.20 21.62 0.52
C ASP A 212 14.66 22.80 1.35
N THR A 213 13.50 22.63 1.97
CA THR A 213 12.90 23.63 2.86
C THR A 213 12.23 23.00 4.09
N ILE A 214 12.39 23.61 5.26
CA ILE A 214 11.60 23.26 6.45
C ILE A 214 10.65 24.41 6.75
N LEU A 215 9.33 24.13 6.76
CA LEU A 215 8.29 25.14 7.01
C LEU A 215 8.46 26.42 6.16
N GLY A 216 8.94 26.27 4.92
CA GLY A 216 9.17 27.38 3.98
C GLY A 216 10.52 28.09 4.10
N ALA A 217 11.35 27.77 5.09
CA ALA A 217 12.74 28.22 5.17
C ALA A 217 13.64 27.31 4.33
N LYS A 218 14.50 27.86 3.47
CA LYS A 218 15.51 27.09 2.75
C LYS A 218 16.56 26.54 3.72
N ILE A 219 17.02 25.32 3.49
CA ILE A 219 18.09 24.69 4.26
C ILE A 219 19.29 24.37 3.37
N THR A 220 20.49 24.33 3.96
CA THR A 220 21.70 23.93 3.22
C THR A 220 21.76 22.42 2.98
N PRO A 221 22.52 21.94 1.99
CA PRO A 221 22.76 20.50 1.81
C PRO A 221 23.31 19.80 3.07
N GLU A 222 24.13 20.50 3.86
CA GLU A 222 24.67 19.99 5.12
C GLU A 222 23.56 19.87 6.18
N GLN A 223 22.75 20.91 6.35
CA GLN A 223 21.61 20.87 7.28
C GLN A 223 20.63 19.77 6.92
N LYS A 224 20.34 19.61 5.62
CA LYS A 224 19.52 18.53 5.08
C LYS A 224 20.09 17.17 5.47
N LYS A 225 21.38 16.93 5.24
CA LYS A 225 22.04 15.67 5.60
C LYS A 225 22.02 15.41 7.11
N ILE A 226 22.19 16.44 7.95
CA ILE A 226 22.10 16.32 9.41
C ILE A 226 20.68 15.89 9.79
N LEU A 227 19.66 16.55 9.24
CA LEU A 227 18.26 16.24 9.50
C LEU A 227 17.85 14.84 9.04
N GLU A 228 18.29 14.40 7.86
CA GLU A 228 18.06 13.04 7.33
C GLU A 228 18.66 11.96 8.24
N ASN A 229 19.72 12.29 8.98
CA ASN A 229 20.34 11.41 9.98
C ASN A 229 19.79 11.63 11.41
N HIS A 230 18.63 12.28 11.55
CA HIS A 230 18.00 12.62 12.84
C HIS A 230 18.80 13.55 13.75
N GLY A 231 19.80 14.24 13.18
CA GLY A 231 20.53 15.30 13.86
C GLY A 231 19.69 16.57 14.01
N MET A 232 20.17 17.48 14.84
CA MET A 232 19.53 18.76 15.12
C MET A 232 20.22 19.89 14.38
N VAL A 233 19.42 20.79 13.82
CA VAL A 233 19.91 22.01 13.17
C VAL A 233 19.04 23.18 13.62
N PHE A 234 19.65 24.34 13.78
CA PHE A 234 18.92 25.59 13.94
C PHE A 234 18.53 26.11 12.56
N ILE A 235 17.25 26.43 12.37
CA ILE A 235 16.75 26.97 11.10
C ILE A 235 16.13 28.34 11.34
N GLU A 236 16.54 29.30 10.52
CA GLU A 236 16.01 30.66 10.55
C GLU A 236 14.86 30.84 9.56
N ASN A 237 13.97 31.77 9.87
CA ASN A 237 12.89 32.22 8.96
C ASN A 237 11.88 31.12 8.59
N MET A 238 11.66 30.14 9.46
CA MET A 238 10.58 29.17 9.32
C MET A 238 9.24 29.89 9.45
N ARG A 239 8.24 29.48 8.67
CA ARG A 239 6.92 30.09 8.68
C ARG A 239 5.94 29.24 9.44
N ASN A 240 5.34 29.79 10.50
CA ASN A 240 4.27 29.12 11.23
C ASN A 240 3.07 28.93 10.29
N PRO A 241 2.61 27.69 10.06
CA PRO A 241 1.53 27.42 9.11
C PRO A 241 0.17 27.98 9.56
N LYS A 242 -0.04 28.15 10.87
CA LYS A 242 -1.29 28.68 11.46
C LYS A 242 -1.30 30.21 11.49
N THR A 243 -0.24 30.82 12.01
CA THR A 243 -0.18 32.28 12.23
C THR A 243 0.49 33.04 11.09
N ARG A 244 1.14 32.34 10.15
CA ARG A 244 1.97 32.90 9.06
C ARG A 244 3.20 33.72 9.51
N GLN A 245 3.40 33.87 10.82
CA GLN A 245 4.56 34.55 11.40
C GLN A 245 5.84 33.75 11.17
N LEU A 246 6.94 34.48 11.00
CA LEU A 246 8.28 33.88 10.90
C LEU A 246 8.82 33.62 12.30
N PHE A 247 9.56 32.54 12.45
CA PHE A 247 10.26 32.18 13.66
C PHE A 247 11.53 31.38 13.32
N SER A 248 12.45 31.32 14.27
CA SER A 248 13.70 30.56 14.15
C SER A 248 13.83 29.68 15.38
N ASP A 249 14.15 28.40 15.20
CA ASP A 249 14.30 27.48 16.33
C ASP A 249 15.11 26.23 15.93
N ASP A 250 15.51 25.45 16.94
CA ASP A 250 16.09 24.13 16.76
C ASP A 250 15.07 23.16 16.20
N VAL A 251 15.47 22.39 15.19
CA VAL A 251 14.64 21.34 14.61
C VAL A 251 15.41 20.03 14.49
N ARG A 252 14.68 18.92 14.62
CA ARG A 252 15.17 17.56 14.28
C ARG A 252 13.99 16.67 13.94
N PHE A 253 14.24 15.54 13.30
CA PHE A 253 13.22 14.51 13.12
C PHE A 253 13.38 13.39 14.13
N SER A 254 12.27 12.93 14.72
CA SER A 254 12.22 11.75 15.60
C SER A 254 12.74 10.51 14.87
N ASN A 255 13.68 9.78 15.49
CA ASN A 255 14.20 8.52 14.93
C ASN A 255 13.23 7.33 15.10
N LYS A 256 12.12 7.51 15.82
CA LYS A 256 11.06 6.50 15.97
C LYS A 256 9.95 6.65 14.93
N SER A 257 9.62 7.88 14.57
CA SER A 257 8.38 8.19 13.83
C SER A 257 8.59 9.10 12.62
N ASN A 258 9.81 9.62 12.42
CA ASN A 258 10.12 10.63 11.41
C ASN A 258 9.30 11.93 11.58
N ASN A 259 8.83 12.22 12.79
CA ASN A 259 8.11 13.46 13.10
C ASN A 259 9.10 14.62 13.25
N LEU A 260 8.83 15.76 12.61
CA LEU A 260 9.56 17.00 12.86
C LEU A 260 9.26 17.51 14.27
N LEU A 261 10.31 17.68 15.05
CA LEU A 261 10.30 18.28 16.38
C LEU A 261 10.92 19.67 16.28
N ILE A 262 10.34 20.63 16.99
CA ILE A 262 10.73 22.03 16.93
C ILE A 262 10.87 22.56 18.35
N GLY A 263 11.91 23.36 18.59
CA GLY A 263 12.17 24.04 19.84
C GLY A 263 12.34 23.09 21.01
N ARG A 264 11.56 23.30 22.07
CA ARG A 264 11.65 22.48 23.28
C ARG A 264 11.47 20.99 22.98
N ASN A 265 10.54 20.66 22.09
CA ASN A 265 10.30 19.27 21.67
C ASN A 265 11.50 18.68 20.93
N ALA A 266 12.28 19.49 20.21
CA ALA A 266 13.52 19.04 19.55
C ALA A 266 14.65 18.83 20.56
N ARG A 267 14.86 19.81 21.45
CA ARG A 267 15.94 19.83 22.45
C ARG A 267 15.78 18.74 23.50
N GLU A 268 14.57 18.49 23.96
CA GLU A 268 14.29 17.51 25.03
C GLU A 268 14.00 16.09 24.49
N TYR A 269 14.04 15.88 23.17
CA TYR A 269 13.76 14.59 22.58
C TYR A 269 14.83 13.55 22.90
N LYS A 270 14.41 12.44 23.52
CA LYS A 270 15.24 11.26 23.76
C LYS A 270 15.05 10.25 22.63
N PRO A 271 16.06 10.00 21.79
CA PRO A 271 15.98 9.03 20.70
C PRO A 271 15.76 7.63 21.26
N ALA A 272 14.96 6.80 20.57
CA ALA A 272 14.95 5.38 20.87
C ALA A 272 16.31 4.81 20.44
N VAL A 273 17.04 4.15 21.34
CA VAL A 273 18.29 3.47 20.98
C VAL A 273 17.91 2.28 20.11
N ALA A 274 18.24 2.33 18.82
CA ALA A 274 18.15 1.13 17.98
C ALA A 274 19.16 0.11 18.54
N PRO A 275 18.77 -1.17 18.77
CA PRO A 275 19.75 -2.19 19.07
C PRO A 275 20.79 -2.20 17.94
N PRO A 276 22.08 -2.36 18.24
CA PRO A 276 23.12 -2.33 17.22
C PRO A 276 22.79 -3.36 16.14
N LYS A 277 22.73 -2.91 14.89
CA LYS A 277 22.75 -3.82 13.74
C LYS A 277 24.09 -4.52 13.80
N ASN A 278 24.11 -5.73 14.36
CA ASN A 278 25.22 -6.64 14.16
C ASN A 278 25.26 -6.94 12.66
N ASP A 279 26.22 -6.34 11.96
CA ASP A 279 26.73 -6.85 10.69
C ASP A 279 27.44 -8.18 10.96
N ARG A 280 26.67 -9.21 11.35
CA ARG A 280 27.11 -10.59 11.18
C ARG A 280 26.87 -10.89 9.71
N LYS A 281 27.91 -10.70 8.91
CA LYS A 281 28.19 -11.57 7.76
C LYS A 281 27.92 -13.00 8.23
N GLN A 282 26.79 -13.57 7.83
CA GLN A 282 26.61 -15.01 7.89
C GLN A 282 27.52 -15.60 6.81
N GLU A 283 28.78 -15.81 7.18
CA GLU A 283 29.54 -16.91 6.59
C GLU A 283 28.74 -18.18 6.85
N THR A 284 28.14 -18.73 5.80
CA THR A 284 27.68 -20.11 5.75
C THR A 284 28.87 -21.04 5.96
N LYS A 285 29.26 -21.25 7.22
CA LYS A 285 30.03 -22.43 7.62
C LYS A 285 29.05 -23.58 7.76
N GLN A 286 29.06 -24.45 6.75
CA GLN A 286 28.57 -25.81 6.85
C GLN A 286 29.09 -26.44 8.14
N THR A 287 28.18 -26.85 9.02
CA THR A 287 28.45 -27.89 10.00
C THR A 287 27.30 -28.87 9.96
N ALA A 288 27.64 -30.10 9.58
CA ALA A 288 26.75 -31.24 9.45
C ALA A 288 25.99 -31.47 10.76
N ARG A 289 24.66 -31.51 10.69
CA ARG A 289 23.85 -32.07 11.77
C ARG A 289 24.03 -33.58 11.73
N HIS A 290 24.78 -34.10 12.70
CA HIS A 290 24.73 -35.49 13.11
C HIS A 290 23.29 -35.86 13.45
N VAL A 291 22.79 -36.88 12.75
CA VAL A 291 21.61 -37.65 13.11
C VAL A 291 21.98 -38.48 14.33
N VAL A 292 21.41 -38.17 15.49
CA VAL A 292 21.44 -39.08 16.64
C VAL A 292 20.20 -39.96 16.55
N SER A 293 20.41 -41.19 16.09
CA SER A 293 19.44 -42.28 16.14
C SER A 293 19.11 -42.63 17.61
N PRO A 294 17.84 -42.95 17.94
CA PRO A 294 17.54 -43.61 19.19
C PRO A 294 18.11 -45.03 19.21
N ARG A 295 18.77 -45.38 20.34
CA ARG A 295 19.37 -46.70 20.61
C ARG A 295 18.39 -47.85 20.37
N PRO A 296 18.82 -48.96 19.73
CA PRO A 296 18.11 -50.22 19.81
C PRO A 296 18.41 -50.90 21.15
N GLN A 297 17.37 -51.20 21.93
CA GLN A 297 17.45 -52.18 23.01
C GLN A 297 17.59 -53.58 22.41
N ALA A 298 18.55 -54.32 22.95
CA ALA A 298 18.96 -55.63 22.50
C ALA A 298 17.82 -56.67 22.56
N ARG A 299 17.67 -57.44 21.49
CA ARG A 299 17.05 -58.77 21.54
C ARG A 299 17.93 -59.70 22.38
N LYS A 300 17.33 -60.42 23.32
CA LYS A 300 17.75 -61.78 23.67
C LYS A 300 16.55 -62.72 23.55
N ASN A 301 16.76 -63.75 22.73
CA ASN A 301 15.90 -64.91 22.53
C ASN A 301 15.82 -65.79 23.79
N SER A 302 14.66 -66.44 23.96
CA SER A 302 14.48 -67.89 24.18
C SER A 302 12.96 -68.14 24.31
N LEU A 303 12.30 -68.89 23.42
CA LEU A 303 12.01 -70.35 23.56
C LEU A 303 11.52 -70.68 24.99
N SER A 304 10.39 -71.32 25.28
CA SER A 304 9.50 -72.21 24.51
C SER A 304 8.38 -72.71 25.45
N PHE A 305 7.39 -73.41 24.86
CA PHE A 305 6.53 -74.48 25.39
C PHE A 305 5.04 -74.22 25.69
N SER A 306 4.28 -75.12 25.06
CA SER A 306 2.90 -75.61 25.28
C SER A 306 1.77 -74.79 24.68
#